data_AF-A0AAI8Z8C5-F1
#
_entry.id   AF-A0AAI8Z8C5-F1
#
_cell.length_a   1.000
_cell.length_b   1.000
_cell.length_c   1.000
_cell.angle_alpha   90.00
_cell.angle_beta   90.00
_cell.angle_gamma   90.00
#
_symmetry.space_group_name_H-M   'P 1'
#
loop_
_entity.id
_entity.type
_entity.pdbx_description
1 polymer ?
#
loop_
_entity_poly.entity_id
_entity_poly.type
_entity_poly.pdbx_seq_one_letter_code
_entity_poly.pdbx_strand_id
1 'polypeptide(L)'
;MSKLSEPLKQFINAAHARPNTIPAPKNVASVYERIASEASGKKVGLPAWLSASTAATMTMNSPESLLELHRLATSSAHSIQGVKNQGLYAAELMREIGLKCIGFNGVPRTINVLGAFYGGLPSDIQSALKERKPRRHLSKATIEETLARGNALWDSIYHPFSDKLTAKLAQSHPDLPVHIIEAEYGCLFSDPPTPKDPERPGVGRALTSIIAVACLRSQSGVGPQVVSHVFGLRKAFEDGSAEPEEEIQGGKWLASNEGSLWLLEQVDSIVHALGQGRGTTFAPGFDSAPKAKL
;
A
#
# COMPACT_ATOMS: atom_id res chain seq x y z
N MET A 1 3.43 -24.21 28.56
CA MET A 1 2.80 -23.99 27.24
C MET A 1 2.03 -25.24 26.85
N SER A 2 0.75 -25.13 26.51
CA SER A 2 0.00 -26.25 25.93
C SER A 2 0.59 -26.60 24.55
N LYS A 3 0.71 -27.90 24.25
CA LYS A 3 1.17 -28.38 22.93
C LYS A 3 -0.05 -28.68 22.07
N LEU A 4 -0.04 -28.25 20.80
CA LEU A 4 -1.06 -28.65 19.83
C LEU A 4 -0.92 -30.15 19.54
N SER A 5 -2.04 -30.85 19.44
CA SER A 5 -2.07 -32.23 18.97
C SER A 5 -1.62 -32.31 17.50
N GLU A 6 -1.06 -33.43 17.10
CA GLU A 6 -0.60 -33.62 15.72
C GLU A 6 -1.72 -33.47 14.67
N PRO A 7 -2.93 -34.04 14.88
CA PRO A 7 -4.05 -33.82 13.97
C PRO A 7 -4.42 -32.34 13.80
N LEU A 8 -4.35 -31.54 14.87
CA LEU A 8 -4.64 -30.12 14.80
C LEU A 8 -3.57 -29.37 13.99
N LYS A 9 -2.28 -29.70 14.15
CA LYS A 9 -1.22 -29.11 13.32
C LYS A 9 -1.39 -29.45 11.85
N GLN A 10 -1.71 -30.71 11.55
CA GLN A 10 -1.94 -31.17 10.18
C GLN A 10 -3.13 -30.42 9.55
N PHE A 11 -4.21 -30.22 10.30
CA PHE A 11 -5.39 -29.53 9.80
C PHE A 11 -5.14 -28.04 9.56
N ILE A 12 -4.45 -27.34 10.47
CA ILE A 12 -4.02 -25.94 10.27
C ILE A 12 -3.17 -25.79 9.01
N ASN A 13 -2.32 -26.79 8.73
CA ASN A 13 -1.42 -26.78 7.58
C ASN A 13 -2.01 -27.45 6.32
N ALA A 14 -3.31 -27.70 6.29
CA ALA A 14 -3.92 -28.39 5.17
C ALA A 14 -3.78 -27.58 3.87
N ALA A 15 -3.45 -28.26 2.76
CA ALA A 15 -3.15 -27.61 1.48
C ALA A 15 -4.30 -26.72 0.96
N HIS A 16 -5.56 -27.11 1.19
CA HIS A 16 -6.73 -26.34 0.77
C HIS A 16 -6.89 -25.02 1.57
N ALA A 17 -6.35 -24.94 2.79
CA ALA A 17 -6.37 -23.73 3.61
C ALA A 17 -5.32 -22.70 3.18
N ARG A 18 -4.35 -23.10 2.34
CA ARG A 18 -3.27 -22.25 1.81
C ARG A 18 -2.59 -21.41 2.92
N PRO A 19 -2.03 -22.06 3.95
CA PRO A 19 -1.55 -21.38 5.16
C PRO A 19 -0.29 -20.52 4.96
N ASN A 20 0.42 -20.71 3.84
CA ASN A 20 1.73 -20.11 3.60
C ASN A 20 1.64 -18.86 2.70
N THR A 21 2.71 -18.06 2.70
CA THR A 21 2.92 -16.96 1.75
C THR A 21 3.04 -17.47 0.31
N ILE A 22 2.80 -16.59 -0.66
CA ILE A 22 3.07 -16.88 -2.06
C ILE A 22 4.59 -16.78 -2.32
N PRO A 23 5.22 -17.78 -2.95
CA PRO A 23 6.62 -17.70 -3.35
C PRO A 23 6.79 -16.78 -4.57
N ALA A 24 8.00 -16.23 -4.76
CA ALA A 24 8.26 -15.43 -5.95
C ALA A 24 8.21 -16.27 -7.23
N PRO A 25 7.36 -15.94 -8.22
CA PRO A 25 7.41 -16.61 -9.51
C PRO A 25 8.66 -16.17 -10.28
N LYS A 26 9.20 -17.06 -11.13
CA LYS A 26 10.46 -16.83 -11.87
C LYS A 26 10.46 -15.56 -12.72
N ASN A 27 9.29 -15.12 -13.19
CA ASN A 27 9.12 -13.94 -14.05
C ASN A 27 8.76 -12.66 -13.26
N VAL A 28 8.76 -12.67 -11.93
CA VAL A 28 8.30 -11.49 -11.18
C VAL A 28 9.20 -10.27 -11.40
N ALA A 29 10.52 -10.48 -11.51
CA ALA A 29 11.47 -9.42 -11.78
C ALA A 29 11.17 -8.72 -13.13
N SER A 30 10.90 -9.48 -14.18
CA SER A 30 10.60 -8.91 -15.49
C SER A 30 9.26 -8.16 -15.54
N VAL A 31 8.29 -8.57 -14.71
CA VAL A 31 7.03 -7.84 -14.53
C VAL A 31 7.30 -6.46 -13.92
N TYR A 32 8.11 -6.38 -12.86
CA TYR A 32 8.46 -5.10 -12.25
C TYR A 32 9.33 -4.23 -13.15
N GLU A 33 10.28 -4.81 -13.88
CA GLU A 33 11.13 -4.10 -14.85
C GLU A 33 10.28 -3.46 -15.96
N ARG A 34 9.27 -4.20 -16.46
CA ARG A 34 8.32 -3.65 -17.43
C ARG A 34 7.51 -2.49 -16.85
N ILE A 35 6.98 -2.63 -15.63
CA ILE A 35 6.26 -1.55 -14.94
C ILE A 35 7.15 -0.31 -14.80
N ALA A 36 8.39 -0.47 -14.35
CA ALA A 36 9.33 0.63 -14.17
C ALA A 36 9.71 1.30 -15.51
N SER A 37 9.87 0.51 -16.57
CA SER A 37 10.12 1.00 -17.93
C SER A 37 8.93 1.80 -18.48
N GLU A 38 7.71 1.27 -18.36
CA GLU A 38 6.49 1.96 -18.76
C GLU A 38 6.28 3.24 -17.95
N ALA A 39 6.51 3.19 -16.63
CA ALA A 39 6.43 4.35 -15.74
C ALA A 39 7.38 5.47 -16.20
N SER A 40 8.63 5.12 -16.53
CA SER A 40 9.61 6.07 -17.08
C SER A 40 9.11 6.74 -18.37
N GLY A 41 8.58 5.95 -19.32
CA GLY A 41 8.01 6.47 -20.57
C GLY A 41 6.83 7.42 -20.36
N LYS A 42 6.12 7.29 -19.23
CA LYS A 42 4.98 8.14 -18.83
C LYS A 42 5.36 9.21 -17.79
N LYS A 43 6.66 9.35 -17.49
CA LYS A 43 7.21 10.29 -16.50
C LYS A 43 6.62 10.09 -15.10
N VAL A 44 6.32 8.85 -14.72
CA VAL A 44 5.91 8.46 -13.37
C VAL A 44 7.16 8.09 -12.57
N GLY A 45 7.42 8.84 -11.50
CA GLY A 45 8.63 8.67 -10.68
C GLY A 45 8.62 7.44 -9.78
N LEU A 46 9.80 7.11 -9.23
CA LEU A 46 10.00 5.97 -8.32
C LEU A 46 8.96 5.89 -7.20
N PRO A 47 8.67 6.97 -6.44
CA PRO A 47 7.76 6.86 -5.31
C PRO A 47 6.36 6.37 -5.71
N ALA A 48 5.86 6.78 -6.88
CA ALA A 48 4.51 6.46 -7.34
C ALA A 48 4.38 4.99 -7.79
N TRP A 49 5.21 4.53 -8.73
CA TRP A 49 5.12 3.16 -9.22
C TRP A 49 5.58 2.13 -8.19
N LEU A 50 6.54 2.49 -7.32
CA LEU A 50 6.98 1.63 -6.22
C LEU A 50 5.88 1.49 -5.16
N SER A 51 5.12 2.56 -4.89
CA SER A 51 3.96 2.52 -3.99
C SER A 51 2.88 1.55 -4.48
N ALA A 52 2.48 1.66 -5.75
CA ALA A 52 1.52 0.75 -6.36
C ALA A 52 2.00 -0.71 -6.33
N SER A 53 3.25 -0.93 -6.76
CA SER A 53 3.83 -2.27 -6.88
C SER A 53 4.00 -2.95 -5.52
N THR A 54 4.45 -2.19 -4.51
CA THR A 54 4.59 -2.68 -3.14
C THR A 54 3.23 -3.05 -2.56
N ALA A 55 2.23 -2.18 -2.67
CA ALA A 55 0.90 -2.41 -2.12
C ALA A 55 0.21 -3.65 -2.73
N ALA A 56 0.34 -3.84 -4.05
CA ALA A 56 -0.16 -5.03 -4.73
C ALA A 56 0.55 -6.31 -4.23
N THR A 57 1.89 -6.28 -4.13
CA THR A 57 2.71 -7.42 -3.68
C THR A 57 2.46 -7.78 -2.22
N MET A 58 2.32 -6.78 -1.35
CA MET A 58 1.92 -6.93 0.05
C MET A 58 0.56 -7.64 0.17
N THR A 59 -0.41 -7.22 -0.64
CA THR A 59 -1.77 -7.79 -0.65
C THR A 59 -1.77 -9.24 -1.12
N MET A 60 -0.95 -9.56 -2.12
CA MET A 60 -0.73 -10.91 -2.59
C MET A 60 0.08 -11.78 -1.61
N ASN A 61 0.58 -11.21 -0.51
CA ASN A 61 1.32 -11.91 0.55
C ASN A 61 2.54 -12.67 0.00
N SER A 62 3.34 -12.00 -0.85
CA SER A 62 4.53 -12.54 -1.52
C SER A 62 5.81 -11.80 -1.10
N PRO A 63 6.46 -12.19 0.02
CA PRO A 63 7.62 -11.47 0.55
C PRO A 63 8.88 -11.56 -0.32
N GLU A 64 9.14 -12.71 -0.95
CA GLU A 64 10.29 -12.88 -1.85
C GLU A 64 10.17 -11.97 -3.08
N SER A 65 8.95 -11.81 -3.60
CA SER A 65 8.70 -10.86 -4.69
C SER A 65 8.92 -9.42 -4.27
N LEU A 66 8.71 -9.10 -2.99
CA LEU A 66 8.98 -7.77 -2.46
C LEU A 66 10.49 -7.49 -2.40
N LEU A 67 11.32 -8.50 -2.16
CA LEU A 67 12.78 -8.37 -2.23
C LEU A 67 13.26 -8.13 -3.67
N GLU A 68 12.70 -8.82 -4.66
CA GLU A 68 13.01 -8.55 -6.07
C GLU A 68 12.62 -7.13 -6.49
N LEU A 69 11.49 -6.62 -5.98
CA LEU A 69 11.06 -5.24 -6.22
C LEU A 69 12.04 -4.23 -5.59
N HIS A 70 12.51 -4.49 -4.36
CA HIS A 70 13.53 -3.65 -3.71
C HIS A 70 14.86 -3.66 -4.47
N ARG A 71 15.30 -4.83 -4.97
CA ARG A 71 16.51 -4.95 -5.80
C ARG A 71 16.40 -4.11 -7.07
N LEU A 72 15.23 -4.08 -7.72
CA LEU A 72 14.99 -3.21 -8.87
C LEU A 72 15.04 -1.74 -8.47
N ALA A 73 14.29 -1.34 -7.45
CA ALA A 73 14.18 0.06 -7.00
C ALA A 73 15.50 0.67 -6.48
N THR A 74 16.48 -0.18 -6.17
CA THR A 74 17.82 0.21 -5.70
C THR A 74 18.89 0.12 -6.78
N SER A 75 18.54 -0.27 -8.00
CA SER A 75 19.45 -0.23 -9.15
C SER A 75 19.81 1.21 -9.52
N SER A 76 20.98 1.38 -10.14
CA SER A 76 21.51 2.70 -10.53
C SER A 76 20.55 3.47 -11.45
N ALA A 77 19.73 2.78 -12.25
CA ALA A 77 18.74 3.35 -13.16
C ALA A 77 17.59 4.09 -12.43
N HIS A 78 17.40 3.85 -11.13
CA HIS A 78 16.33 4.42 -10.32
C HIS A 78 16.84 5.27 -9.15
N SER A 79 18.12 5.67 -9.19
CA SER A 79 18.72 6.56 -8.19
C SER A 79 17.96 7.89 -8.11
N ILE A 80 17.55 8.29 -6.90
CA ILE A 80 16.94 9.60 -6.67
C ILE A 80 18.03 10.62 -6.33
N GLN A 81 18.03 11.76 -7.00
CA GLN A 81 18.97 12.84 -6.71
C GLN A 81 18.80 13.34 -5.26
N GLY A 82 19.90 13.46 -4.53
CA GLY A 82 19.90 13.92 -3.13
C GLY A 82 19.71 12.82 -2.08
N VAL A 83 19.31 11.61 -2.49
CA VAL A 83 19.23 10.45 -1.58
C VAL A 83 20.59 9.77 -1.50
N LYS A 84 21.24 9.82 -0.33
CA LYS A 84 22.57 9.22 -0.13
C LYS A 84 22.54 7.69 -0.07
N ASN A 85 21.52 7.13 0.59
CA ASN A 85 21.36 5.69 0.74
C ASN A 85 20.04 5.25 0.08
N GLN A 86 20.10 4.99 -1.23
CA GLN A 86 18.96 4.55 -2.02
C GLN A 86 18.35 3.24 -1.48
N GLY A 87 19.21 2.33 -0.99
CA GLY A 87 18.82 1.06 -0.38
C GLY A 87 17.91 1.24 0.82
N LEU A 88 18.35 2.09 1.75
CA LEU A 88 17.61 2.44 2.97
C LEU A 88 16.33 3.20 2.63
N TYR A 89 16.41 4.21 1.75
CA TYR A 89 15.24 4.99 1.32
C TYR A 89 14.15 4.09 0.74
N ALA A 90 14.49 3.24 -0.24
CA ALA A 90 13.53 2.32 -0.84
C ALA A 90 12.93 1.36 0.21
N ALA A 91 13.76 0.82 1.12
CA ALA A 91 13.27 -0.05 2.19
C ALA A 91 12.33 0.69 3.16
N GLU A 92 12.62 1.94 3.52
CA GLU A 92 11.76 2.74 4.38
C GLU A 92 10.42 3.08 3.71
N LEU A 93 10.44 3.43 2.42
CA LEU A 93 9.22 3.70 1.64
C LEU A 93 8.36 2.43 1.58
N MET A 94 8.94 1.31 1.18
CA MET A 94 8.23 0.03 1.05
C MET A 94 7.66 -0.46 2.39
N ARG A 95 8.37 -0.25 3.50
CA ARG A 95 7.88 -0.57 4.85
C ARG A 95 6.72 0.34 5.28
N GLU A 96 6.79 1.63 4.97
CA GLU A 96 5.69 2.56 5.26
C GLU A 96 4.44 2.24 4.42
N ILE A 97 4.61 1.91 3.14
CA ILE A 97 3.53 1.42 2.28
C ILE A 97 2.91 0.15 2.87
N GLY A 98 3.74 -0.83 3.24
CA GLY A 98 3.28 -2.08 3.81
C GLY A 98 2.56 -1.91 5.15
N LEU A 99 2.96 -0.93 5.96
CA LEU A 99 2.24 -0.54 7.17
C LEU A 99 0.86 0.03 6.81
N LYS A 100 0.78 0.99 5.88
CA LYS A 100 -0.50 1.58 5.45
C LYS A 100 -1.43 0.56 4.79
N CYS A 101 -0.92 -0.52 4.22
CA CYS A 101 -1.77 -1.61 3.71
C CYS A 101 -2.67 -2.25 4.78
N ILE A 102 -2.37 -2.13 6.08
CA ILE A 102 -3.18 -2.68 7.18
C ILE A 102 -4.65 -2.27 7.07
N GLY A 103 -4.93 -1.00 6.80
CA GLY A 103 -6.30 -0.48 6.71
C GLY A 103 -7.09 -1.04 5.50
N PHE A 104 -6.44 -1.78 4.61
CA PHE A 104 -7.07 -2.32 3.41
C PHE A 104 -7.02 -3.85 3.32
N ASN A 105 -5.95 -4.51 3.81
CA ASN A 105 -5.76 -5.97 3.67
C ASN A 105 -5.48 -6.71 5.00
N GLY A 106 -5.41 -5.98 6.12
CA GLY A 106 -5.33 -6.53 7.46
C GLY A 106 -3.90 -6.80 7.99
N VAL A 107 -3.78 -6.76 9.31
CA VAL A 107 -2.51 -6.91 10.06
C VAL A 107 -1.74 -8.20 9.76
N PRO A 108 -2.35 -9.40 9.63
CA PRO A 108 -1.60 -10.65 9.47
C PRO A 108 -0.69 -10.67 8.24
N ARG A 109 -1.15 -10.15 7.10
CA ARG A 109 -0.35 -10.08 5.86
C ARG A 109 0.81 -9.09 6.02
N THR A 110 0.55 -7.95 6.63
CA THR A 110 1.62 -6.98 6.94
C THR A 110 2.70 -7.58 7.84
N ILE A 111 2.32 -8.36 8.87
CA ILE A 111 3.30 -9.06 9.73
C ILE A 111 4.16 -10.01 8.90
N ASN A 112 3.52 -10.90 8.13
CA ASN A 112 4.22 -11.90 7.33
C ASN A 112 5.20 -11.25 6.35
N VAL A 113 4.71 -10.28 5.58
CA VAL A 113 5.49 -9.71 4.49
C VAL A 113 6.59 -8.79 5.01
N LEU A 114 6.30 -7.89 5.96
CA LEU A 114 7.33 -7.00 6.51
C LEU A 114 8.40 -7.73 7.32
N GLY A 115 8.01 -8.81 8.04
CA GLY A 115 8.96 -9.63 8.79
C GLY A 115 9.96 -10.33 7.86
N ALA A 116 9.45 -11.02 6.83
CA ALA A 116 10.30 -11.70 5.85
C ALA A 116 11.09 -10.71 4.98
N PHE A 117 10.49 -9.59 4.57
CA PHE A 117 11.18 -8.53 3.83
C PHE A 117 12.36 -7.99 4.63
N TYR A 118 12.15 -7.64 5.90
CA TYR A 118 13.23 -7.18 6.78
C TYR A 118 14.37 -8.22 6.90
N GLY A 119 14.03 -9.50 7.07
CA GLY A 119 15.01 -10.58 7.17
C GLY A 119 15.81 -10.83 5.89
N GLY A 120 15.28 -10.47 4.73
CA GLY A 120 15.94 -10.62 3.43
C GLY A 120 16.75 -9.39 2.96
N LEU A 121 16.69 -8.26 3.67
CA LEU A 121 17.46 -7.06 3.31
C LEU A 121 18.96 -7.22 3.62
N PRO A 122 19.86 -6.49 2.92
CA PRO A 122 21.27 -6.37 3.30
C PRO A 122 21.49 -5.96 4.77
N SER A 123 22.59 -6.43 5.37
CA SER A 123 22.86 -6.27 6.81
C SER A 123 23.06 -4.81 7.25
N ASP A 124 23.63 -3.97 6.38
CA ASP A 124 23.80 -2.53 6.60
C ASP A 124 22.44 -1.82 6.64
N ILE A 125 21.52 -2.15 5.72
CA ILE A 125 20.15 -1.65 5.72
C ILE A 125 19.42 -2.12 6.97
N GLN A 126 19.51 -3.42 7.32
CA GLN A 126 18.89 -3.95 8.54
C GLN A 126 19.37 -3.22 9.80
N SER A 127 20.67 -2.88 9.87
CA SER A 127 21.26 -2.16 10.99
C SER A 127 20.73 -0.74 11.09
N ALA A 128 20.74 0.01 9.99
CA ALA A 128 20.18 1.37 9.94
C ALA A 128 18.68 1.38 10.30
N LEU A 129 17.90 0.37 9.87
CA LEU A 129 16.50 0.27 10.20
C LEU A 129 16.24 -0.02 11.70
N LYS A 130 17.14 -0.72 12.41
CA LYS A 130 17.02 -0.98 13.86
C LYS A 130 17.15 0.29 14.71
N GLU A 131 17.84 1.29 14.21
CA GLU A 131 18.03 2.58 14.91
C GLU A 131 16.77 3.44 14.88
N ARG A 132 15.80 3.14 14.00
CA ARG A 132 14.57 3.93 13.85
C ARG A 132 13.64 3.73 15.04
N LYS A 133 13.08 4.85 15.53
CA LYS A 133 12.07 4.87 16.59
C LYS A 133 10.64 4.93 16.03
N PRO A 134 9.63 4.39 16.75
CA PRO A 134 8.22 4.57 16.39
C PRO A 134 7.83 6.06 16.37
N ARG A 135 6.97 6.45 15.42
CA ARG A 135 6.54 7.86 15.22
C ARG A 135 5.05 8.12 15.42
N ARG A 136 4.27 7.07 15.70
CA ARG A 136 2.80 7.14 15.84
C ARG A 136 2.33 6.67 17.21
N HIS A 137 3.18 6.80 18.23
CA HIS A 137 2.82 6.39 19.58
C HIS A 137 1.72 7.31 20.13
N LEU A 138 0.58 6.71 20.47
CA LEU A 138 -0.52 7.43 21.09
C LEU A 138 -0.22 7.68 22.56
N SER A 139 -0.39 8.92 22.98
CA SER A 139 -0.22 9.36 24.35
C SER A 139 -1.18 10.50 24.64
N LYS A 140 -1.35 10.86 25.92
CA LYS A 140 -2.12 12.05 26.30
C LYS A 140 -1.63 13.33 25.59
N ALA A 141 -0.35 13.40 25.26
CA ALA A 141 0.24 14.56 24.60
C ALA A 141 0.06 14.59 23.07
N THR A 142 -0.25 13.45 22.43
CA THR A 142 -0.25 13.33 20.95
C THR A 142 -1.61 12.96 20.37
N ILE A 143 -2.58 12.62 21.22
CA ILE A 143 -3.88 12.11 20.78
C ILE A 143 -4.70 13.16 20.03
N GLU A 144 -4.80 14.39 20.56
CA GLU A 144 -5.59 15.46 19.95
C GLU A 144 -5.07 15.83 18.55
N GLU A 145 -3.75 15.98 18.40
CA GLU A 145 -3.13 16.24 17.10
C GLU A 145 -3.36 15.09 16.11
N THR A 146 -3.38 13.85 16.60
CA THR A 146 -3.61 12.67 15.75
C THR A 146 -5.04 12.61 15.26
N LEU A 147 -6.02 12.91 16.13
CA LEU A 147 -7.42 13.02 15.77
C LEU A 147 -7.64 14.18 14.78
N ALA A 148 -7.01 15.33 15.00
CA ALA A 148 -7.12 16.48 14.11
C ALA A 148 -6.57 16.16 12.70
N ARG A 149 -5.40 15.50 12.60
CA ARG A 149 -4.85 15.07 11.30
C ARG A 149 -5.76 14.05 10.59
N GLY A 150 -6.34 13.11 11.33
CA GLY A 150 -7.26 12.12 10.78
C GLY A 150 -8.52 12.77 10.18
N ASN A 151 -9.17 13.65 10.94
CA ASN A 151 -10.35 14.40 10.48
C ASN A 151 -10.01 15.30 9.28
N ALA A 152 -8.90 16.04 9.33
CA ALA A 152 -8.46 16.89 8.23
C ALA A 152 -8.20 16.08 6.94
N LEU A 153 -7.59 14.89 7.06
CA LEU A 153 -7.37 14.01 5.91
C LEU A 153 -8.70 13.45 5.36
N TRP A 154 -9.60 13.02 6.25
CA TRP A 154 -10.94 12.56 5.88
C TRP A 154 -11.72 13.63 5.10
N ASP A 155 -11.78 14.84 5.63
CA ASP A 155 -12.46 15.96 4.98
C ASP A 155 -11.79 16.35 3.66
N SER A 156 -10.47 16.41 3.64
CA SER A 156 -9.72 16.68 2.42
C SER A 156 -10.06 15.69 1.31
N ILE A 157 -10.24 14.41 1.62
CA ILE A 157 -10.59 13.39 0.63
C ILE A 157 -12.08 13.48 0.25
N TYR A 158 -12.99 13.60 1.21
CA TYR A 158 -14.42 13.39 0.97
C TYR A 158 -15.28 14.65 0.87
N HIS A 159 -14.76 15.85 1.17
CA HIS A 159 -15.51 17.11 1.03
C HIS A 159 -16.09 17.27 -0.41
N PRO A 160 -17.33 17.78 -0.58
CA PRO A 160 -18.29 18.21 0.46
C PRO A 160 -19.15 17.09 1.05
N PHE A 161 -18.82 15.83 0.81
CA PHE A 161 -19.61 14.67 1.20
C PHE A 161 -19.12 13.96 2.48
N SER A 162 -18.11 14.49 3.19
CA SER A 162 -17.53 13.84 4.37
C SER A 162 -18.59 13.54 5.43
N ASP A 163 -19.39 14.52 5.84
CA ASP A 163 -20.47 14.33 6.82
C ASP A 163 -21.52 13.31 6.36
N LYS A 164 -21.90 13.36 5.09
CA LYS A 164 -22.88 12.44 4.50
C LYS A 164 -22.34 11.00 4.50
N LEU A 165 -21.07 10.81 4.17
CA LEU A 165 -20.42 9.52 4.20
C LEU A 165 -20.28 8.99 5.64
N THR A 166 -19.86 9.84 6.57
CA THR A 166 -19.79 9.54 8.01
C THR A 166 -21.16 9.07 8.52
N ALA A 167 -22.23 9.81 8.24
CA ALA A 167 -23.59 9.43 8.63
C ALA A 167 -24.03 8.11 7.99
N LYS A 168 -23.68 7.86 6.73
CA LYS A 168 -23.99 6.60 6.04
C LYS A 168 -23.25 5.41 6.66
N LEU A 169 -21.99 5.58 7.08
CA LEU A 169 -21.23 4.55 7.77
C LEU A 169 -21.82 4.27 9.16
N ALA A 170 -22.22 5.31 9.89
CA ALA A 170 -22.86 5.21 11.21
C ALA A 170 -24.19 4.44 11.18
N GLN A 171 -24.93 4.49 10.06
CA GLN A 171 -26.16 3.71 9.88
C GLN A 171 -25.91 2.19 9.91
N SER A 172 -24.77 1.74 9.39
CA SER A 172 -24.38 0.32 9.45
C SER A 172 -23.91 -0.06 10.85
N HIS A 173 -23.12 0.80 11.48
CA HIS A 173 -22.67 0.66 12.87
C HIS A 173 -22.14 2.02 13.40
N PRO A 174 -22.54 2.49 14.59
CA PRO A 174 -22.15 3.81 15.08
C PRO A 174 -20.62 3.98 15.25
N ASP A 175 -19.92 2.93 15.66
CA ASP A 175 -18.45 2.99 15.84
C ASP A 175 -17.65 2.85 14.53
N LEU A 176 -18.29 2.51 13.41
CA LEU A 176 -17.59 2.31 12.14
C LEU A 176 -16.87 3.58 11.65
N PRO A 177 -17.53 4.74 11.52
CA PRO A 177 -16.82 5.97 11.15
C PRO A 177 -15.80 6.40 12.21
N VAL A 178 -16.05 6.14 13.50
CA VAL A 178 -15.09 6.45 14.58
C VAL A 178 -13.80 5.67 14.36
N HIS A 179 -13.89 4.35 14.15
CA HIS A 179 -12.71 3.53 13.90
C HIS A 179 -11.98 3.94 12.62
N ILE A 180 -12.70 4.14 11.52
CA ILE A 180 -12.09 4.54 10.24
C ILE A 180 -11.36 5.88 10.41
N ILE A 181 -12.02 6.92 10.92
CA ILE A 181 -11.43 8.26 10.96
C ILE A 181 -10.30 8.34 11.99
N GLU A 182 -10.50 7.83 13.19
CA GLU A 182 -9.52 7.99 14.28
C GLU A 182 -8.36 6.99 14.17
N ALA A 183 -8.67 5.71 13.96
CA ALA A 183 -7.64 4.66 13.93
C ALA A 183 -6.99 4.55 12.55
N GLU A 184 -7.76 4.53 11.47
CA GLU A 184 -7.17 4.39 10.13
C GLU A 184 -6.64 5.73 9.62
N TYR A 185 -7.46 6.76 9.50
CA TYR A 185 -7.01 8.04 8.93
C TYR A 185 -6.05 8.76 9.87
N GLY A 186 -6.38 8.83 11.16
CA GLY A 186 -5.54 9.45 12.18
C GLY A 186 -4.25 8.67 12.43
N CYS A 187 -4.36 7.41 12.87
CA CYS A 187 -3.21 6.66 13.36
C CYS A 187 -2.42 5.91 12.27
N LEU A 188 -2.92 5.76 11.05
CA LEU A 188 -2.27 4.95 10.01
C LEU A 188 -2.00 5.71 8.71
N PHE A 189 -3.04 6.23 8.06
CA PHE A 189 -2.94 6.81 6.72
C PHE A 189 -2.33 8.21 6.74
N SER A 190 -2.56 9.01 7.78
CA SER A 190 -1.84 10.26 7.93
C SER A 190 -0.34 10.02 8.12
N ASP A 191 0.45 10.91 7.54
CA ASP A 191 1.89 10.90 7.76
C ASP A 191 2.18 11.28 9.23
N PRO A 192 3.24 10.69 9.82
CA PRO A 192 3.56 10.94 11.21
C PRO A 192 4.05 12.38 11.39
N PRO A 193 3.85 12.98 12.57
CA PRO A 193 4.08 14.41 12.82
C PRO A 193 5.56 14.84 12.84
N THR A 194 6.51 13.93 12.59
CA THR A 194 7.94 14.21 12.69
C THR A 194 8.41 15.21 11.63
N PRO A 195 9.44 16.03 11.91
CA PRO A 195 10.07 16.88 10.90
C PRO A 195 10.40 16.07 9.64
N LYS A 196 10.21 16.68 8.47
CA LYS A 196 10.59 16.07 7.18
C LYS A 196 12.10 15.79 7.23
N ASP A 197 12.47 14.52 7.29
CA ASP A 197 13.83 14.05 7.11
C ASP A 197 13.99 13.75 5.61
N PRO A 198 14.78 14.54 4.86
CA PRO A 198 14.92 14.36 3.42
C PRO A 198 15.54 13.01 3.05
N GLU A 199 16.18 12.30 3.99
CA GLU A 199 16.69 10.95 3.77
C GLU A 199 15.64 9.87 4.06
N ARG A 200 14.49 10.23 4.65
CA ARG A 200 13.40 9.31 4.96
C ARG A 200 12.13 9.65 4.16
N PRO A 201 11.64 8.73 3.31
CA PRO A 201 10.49 8.99 2.47
C PRO A 201 9.23 9.29 3.27
N GLY A 202 8.54 10.36 2.88
CA GLY A 202 7.11 10.55 3.16
C GLY A 202 6.26 9.80 2.14
N VAL A 203 5.05 9.41 2.54
CA VAL A 203 4.07 8.85 1.60
C VAL A 203 3.05 9.92 1.20
N GLY A 204 2.61 10.72 2.15
CA GLY A 204 1.65 11.79 1.89
C GLY A 204 0.30 11.25 1.41
N ARG A 205 -0.55 12.16 0.97
CA ARG A 205 -1.95 11.96 0.61
C ARG A 205 -2.10 11.30 -0.75
N ALA A 206 -1.32 11.75 -1.73
CA ALA A 206 -1.45 11.23 -3.10
C ALA A 206 -0.87 9.81 -3.23
N LEU A 207 0.31 9.50 -2.65
CA LEU A 207 0.79 8.11 -2.67
C LEU A 207 -0.08 7.21 -1.80
N THR A 208 -0.66 7.70 -0.68
CA THR A 208 -1.63 6.92 0.10
C THR A 208 -2.85 6.53 -0.74
N SER A 209 -3.32 7.41 -1.62
CA SER A 209 -4.41 7.07 -2.55
C SER A 209 -3.98 6.02 -3.59
N ILE A 210 -2.75 6.09 -4.10
CA ILE A 210 -2.18 5.06 -4.99
C ILE A 210 -2.08 3.70 -4.28
N ILE A 211 -1.61 3.69 -3.03
CA ILE A 211 -1.54 2.49 -2.17
C ILE A 211 -2.93 1.89 -2.00
N ALA A 212 -3.94 2.71 -1.68
CA ALA A 212 -5.30 2.26 -1.52
C ALA A 212 -5.86 1.64 -2.79
N VAL A 213 -5.70 2.31 -3.95
CA VAL A 213 -6.13 1.78 -5.26
C VAL A 213 -5.47 0.42 -5.53
N ALA A 214 -4.16 0.31 -5.37
CA ALA A 214 -3.42 -0.92 -5.65
C ALA A 214 -3.78 -2.06 -4.69
N CYS A 215 -3.89 -1.75 -3.40
CA CYS A 215 -4.25 -2.72 -2.36
C CYS A 215 -5.68 -3.26 -2.55
N LEU A 216 -6.65 -2.37 -2.83
CA LEU A 216 -8.04 -2.75 -3.03
C LEU A 216 -8.26 -3.43 -4.39
N ARG A 217 -7.60 -2.98 -5.46
CA ARG A 217 -7.67 -3.64 -6.78
C ARG A 217 -7.08 -5.05 -6.75
N SER A 218 -6.10 -5.29 -5.88
CA SER A 218 -5.53 -6.62 -5.63
C SER A 218 -6.45 -7.55 -4.81
N GLN A 219 -7.65 -7.09 -4.45
CA GLN A 219 -8.68 -7.85 -3.76
C GLN A 219 -9.93 -7.98 -4.62
N SER A 220 -10.80 -8.92 -4.27
CA SER A 220 -12.10 -9.10 -4.93
C SER A 220 -13.22 -8.55 -4.07
N GLY A 221 -14.30 -8.06 -4.71
CA GLY A 221 -15.51 -7.61 -4.02
C GLY A 221 -15.50 -6.18 -3.46
N VAL A 222 -14.42 -5.42 -3.66
CA VAL A 222 -14.24 -4.05 -3.12
C VAL A 222 -14.19 -2.98 -4.21
N GLY A 223 -14.88 -3.22 -5.34
CA GLY A 223 -14.94 -2.29 -6.48
C GLY A 223 -15.37 -0.86 -6.13
N PRO A 224 -16.42 -0.65 -5.30
CA PRO A 224 -16.82 0.69 -4.88
C PRO A 224 -15.71 1.46 -4.15
N GLN A 225 -14.89 0.77 -3.35
CA GLN A 225 -13.77 1.36 -2.63
C GLN A 225 -12.64 1.74 -3.61
N VAL A 226 -12.34 0.90 -4.61
CA VAL A 226 -11.40 1.25 -5.69
C VAL A 226 -11.84 2.54 -6.39
N VAL A 227 -13.12 2.64 -6.77
CA VAL A 227 -13.69 3.85 -7.39
C VAL A 227 -13.50 5.06 -6.47
N SER A 228 -13.81 4.93 -5.18
CA SER A 228 -13.64 6.01 -4.20
C SER A 228 -12.20 6.51 -4.13
N HIS A 229 -11.20 5.63 -4.15
CA HIS A 229 -9.80 6.05 -4.04
C HIS A 229 -9.22 6.56 -5.36
N VAL A 230 -9.75 6.15 -6.52
CA VAL A 230 -9.44 6.79 -7.81
C VAL A 230 -9.94 8.25 -7.81
N PHE A 231 -11.16 8.49 -7.34
CA PHE A 231 -11.66 9.87 -7.18
C PHE A 231 -10.87 10.65 -6.13
N GLY A 232 -10.47 10.01 -5.02
CA GLY A 232 -9.61 10.64 -4.02
C GLY A 232 -8.26 11.09 -4.58
N LEU A 233 -7.60 10.24 -5.39
CA LEU A 233 -6.36 10.59 -6.07
C LEU A 233 -6.57 11.75 -7.04
N ARG A 234 -7.64 11.73 -7.83
CA ARG A 234 -7.96 12.81 -8.76
C ARG A 234 -8.15 14.15 -8.05
N LYS A 235 -9.01 14.14 -7.03
CA LYS A 235 -9.33 15.32 -6.24
C LYS A 235 -8.06 15.95 -5.66
N ALA A 236 -7.10 15.14 -5.23
CA ALA A 236 -5.82 15.60 -4.68
C ALA A 236 -5.05 16.59 -5.56
N PHE A 237 -5.14 16.39 -6.88
CA PHE A 237 -4.48 17.27 -7.84
C PHE A 237 -5.40 18.37 -8.37
N GLU A 238 -6.72 18.18 -8.33
CA GLU A 238 -7.70 19.19 -8.73
C GLU A 238 -7.83 20.33 -7.71
N ASP A 239 -7.79 20.01 -6.42
CA ASP A 239 -7.91 20.99 -5.33
C ASP A 239 -6.56 21.45 -4.75
N GLY A 240 -5.44 20.97 -5.31
CA GLY A 240 -4.08 21.32 -4.90
C GLY A 240 -3.63 20.72 -3.57
N SER A 241 -4.43 19.87 -2.92
CA SER A 241 -4.06 19.28 -1.63
C SER A 241 -2.90 18.26 -1.69
N ALA A 242 -2.44 17.88 -2.89
CA ALA A 242 -1.18 17.16 -3.10
C ALA A 242 0.06 18.08 -3.15
N GLU A 243 -0.09 19.40 -3.31
CA GLU A 243 1.03 20.35 -3.50
C GLU A 243 1.90 20.63 -2.26
N PRO A 244 1.41 20.55 -1.01
CA PRO A 244 2.25 20.69 0.20
C PRO A 244 3.27 19.54 0.40
N GLU A 245 3.19 18.51 -0.44
CA GLU A 245 4.02 17.30 -0.39
C GLU A 245 5.23 17.45 -1.32
N GLU A 246 6.19 16.53 -1.22
CA GLU A 246 7.24 16.46 -2.24
C GLU A 246 6.61 16.17 -3.60
N GLU A 247 7.14 16.78 -4.66
CA GLU A 247 6.55 16.63 -5.99
C GLU A 247 6.48 15.15 -6.40
N ILE A 248 5.27 14.65 -6.58
CA ILE A 248 5.04 13.30 -7.08
C ILE A 248 5.11 13.38 -8.60
N GLN A 249 6.29 13.09 -9.14
CA GLN A 249 6.53 13.04 -10.58
C GLN A 249 5.50 12.12 -11.26
N GLY A 250 4.72 12.69 -12.19
CA GLY A 250 3.64 11.99 -12.92
C GLY A 250 2.32 11.88 -12.16
N GLY A 251 2.20 12.44 -10.95
CA GLY A 251 1.01 12.36 -10.12
C GLY A 251 -0.26 12.93 -10.78
N LYS A 252 -0.18 14.12 -11.39
CA LYS A 252 -1.30 14.71 -12.16
C LYS A 252 -1.76 13.82 -13.31
N TRP A 253 -0.83 13.14 -13.98
CA TRP A 253 -1.15 12.22 -15.06
C TRP A 253 -1.82 10.94 -14.51
N LEU A 254 -1.33 10.39 -13.39
CA LEU A 254 -1.96 9.24 -12.71
C LEU A 254 -3.41 9.51 -12.26
N ALA A 255 -3.71 10.76 -11.89
CA ALA A 255 -5.05 11.22 -11.55
C ALA A 255 -6.03 11.32 -12.75
N SER A 256 -5.53 11.29 -13.98
CA SER A 256 -6.35 11.29 -15.20
C SER A 256 -7.00 9.92 -15.46
N ASN A 257 -7.95 9.85 -16.41
CA ASN A 257 -8.53 8.57 -16.84
C ASN A 257 -7.46 7.62 -17.39
N GLU A 258 -6.54 8.12 -18.23
CA GLU A 258 -5.48 7.32 -18.83
C GLU A 258 -4.51 6.78 -17.77
N GLY A 259 -4.07 7.63 -16.86
CA GLY A 259 -3.15 7.23 -15.79
C GLY A 259 -3.79 6.31 -14.76
N SER A 260 -5.07 6.50 -14.45
CA SER A 260 -5.82 5.59 -13.57
C SER A 260 -6.01 4.22 -14.23
N LEU A 261 -6.29 4.16 -15.54
CA LEU A 261 -6.36 2.91 -16.27
C LEU A 261 -5.01 2.18 -16.23
N TRP A 262 -3.93 2.88 -16.55
CA TRP A 262 -2.58 2.32 -16.49
C TRP A 262 -2.24 1.80 -15.09
N LEU A 263 -2.55 2.54 -14.03
CA LEU A 263 -2.33 2.11 -12.65
C LEU A 263 -3.04 0.79 -12.34
N LEU A 264 -4.30 0.65 -12.74
CA LEU A 264 -5.07 -0.58 -12.55
C LEU A 264 -4.48 -1.75 -13.34
N GLU A 265 -4.06 -1.51 -14.60
CA GLU A 265 -3.43 -2.52 -15.45
C GLU A 265 -2.10 -3.02 -14.87
N GLN A 266 -1.28 -2.13 -14.29
CA GLN A 266 -0.03 -2.55 -13.65
C GLN A 266 -0.30 -3.42 -12.43
N VAL A 267 -1.29 -3.05 -11.61
CA VAL A 267 -1.72 -3.87 -10.46
C VAL A 267 -2.21 -5.24 -10.91
N ASP A 268 -3.05 -5.29 -11.94
CA ASP A 268 -3.55 -6.54 -12.50
C ASP A 268 -2.42 -7.42 -13.02
N SER A 269 -1.38 -6.84 -13.61
CA SER A 269 -0.21 -7.59 -14.09
C SER A 269 0.60 -8.24 -12.97
N ILE A 270 0.73 -7.57 -11.82
CA ILE A 270 1.36 -8.12 -10.61
C ILE A 270 0.49 -9.25 -10.04
N VAL A 271 -0.81 -9.01 -9.87
CA VAL A 271 -1.76 -10.01 -9.38
C VAL A 271 -1.76 -11.25 -10.27
N HIS A 272 -1.75 -11.08 -11.59
CA HIS A 272 -1.70 -12.18 -12.54
C HIS A 272 -0.42 -13.00 -12.40
N ALA A 273 0.74 -12.34 -12.31
CA ALA A 273 2.02 -13.02 -12.18
C ALA A 273 2.14 -13.78 -10.85
N LEU A 274 1.82 -13.13 -9.73
CA LEU A 274 1.89 -13.73 -8.38
C LEU A 274 0.82 -14.82 -8.17
N GLY A 275 -0.38 -14.59 -8.69
CA GLY A 275 -1.49 -15.54 -8.63
C GLY A 275 -1.37 -16.68 -9.65
N GLN A 276 -0.40 -16.62 -10.57
CA GLN A 276 -0.22 -17.57 -11.67
C GLN A 276 -1.52 -17.81 -12.46
N GLY A 277 -2.26 -16.74 -12.72
CA GLY A 277 -3.57 -16.78 -13.39
C GLY A 277 -4.73 -17.29 -12.53
N ARG A 278 -4.50 -17.74 -11.29
CA ARG A 278 -5.55 -18.25 -10.38
C ARG A 278 -6.27 -17.16 -9.58
N GLY A 279 -6.02 -15.90 -9.89
CA GLY A 279 -6.56 -14.74 -9.19
C GLY A 279 -5.86 -14.45 -7.87
N THR A 280 -6.59 -13.79 -6.97
CA THR A 280 -6.04 -13.25 -5.72
C THR A 280 -6.09 -14.30 -4.59
N THR A 281 -5.42 -14.01 -3.49
CA THR A 281 -5.56 -14.82 -2.26
C THR A 281 -6.75 -14.42 -1.40
N PHE A 282 -7.49 -13.38 -1.80
CA PHE A 282 -8.77 -12.98 -1.19
C PHE A 282 -9.97 -13.63 -1.88
N ALA A 283 -9.86 -13.90 -3.18
CA ALA A 283 -10.78 -14.75 -3.91
C ALA A 283 -10.09 -15.37 -5.14
N PRO A 284 -10.34 -16.66 -5.44
CA PRO A 284 -9.87 -17.27 -6.68
C PRO A 284 -10.43 -16.53 -7.89
N GLY A 285 -9.68 -16.55 -8.98
CA GLY A 285 -10.12 -16.01 -10.27
C GLY A 285 -11.40 -16.72 -10.74
N PHE A 286 -12.32 -15.96 -11.31
CA PHE A 286 -13.53 -16.53 -11.91
C PHE A 286 -13.21 -17.10 -13.29
N ASP A 287 -13.71 -18.30 -13.61
CA ASP A 287 -13.61 -18.90 -14.95
C ASP A 287 -14.37 -18.08 -16.02
N SER A 288 -15.32 -17.24 -15.60
CA SER A 288 -15.94 -16.21 -16.44
C SER A 288 -16.26 -14.97 -15.60
N ALA A 289 -15.78 -13.80 -16.03
CA ALA A 289 -16.00 -12.56 -15.30
C ALA A 289 -17.47 -12.13 -15.41
N PRO A 290 -18.22 -12.00 -14.29
CA PRO A 290 -19.56 -11.42 -14.34
C PRO A 290 -19.46 -9.96 -14.82
N LYS A 291 -20.37 -9.56 -15.73
CA LYS A 291 -20.41 -8.17 -16.22
C LYS A 291 -20.63 -7.21 -15.05
N ALA A 292 -19.70 -6.27 -14.87
CA ALA A 292 -19.85 -5.22 -13.88
C ALA A 292 -21.09 -4.37 -14.22
N LYS A 293 -21.98 -4.17 -13.25
CA LYS A 293 -22.99 -3.12 -13.31
C LYS A 293 -22.32 -1.85 -12.77
N LEU A 294 -21.92 -0.96 -13.68
CA LEU A 294 -21.57 0.42 -13.35
C LEU A 294 -22.85 1.26 -13.39
#